data_AF-I4YZN2-F1
#
_entry.id   AF-I4YZN2-F1
#
_cell.length_a   1.000
_cell.length_b   1.000
_cell.length_c   1.000
_cell.angle_alpha   90.00
_cell.angle_beta   90.00
_cell.angle_gamma   90.00
#
_symmetry.space_group_name_H-M   'P 1'
#
loop_
_entity.id
_entity.type
_entity.pdbx_description
1 polymer ?
#
loop_
_entity_poly.entity_id
_entity_poly.type
_entity_poly.pdbx_seq_one_letter_code
_entity_poly.pdbx_strand_id
1 'polypeptide(L)'
;MTDPKAAQRTILRNKLLGRWAAERLGISGRDADIYSDALARDAVDPERSDVFRKIRQDFDAAGVIQSDEQIRQVMTELMVKAGNLMPTKQGDNLDAAAVALARNLMSR
;
A
#
# COMPACT_ATOMS: atom_id res chain seq x y z
N MET A 1 1.57 -15.79 -12.47
CA MET A 1 1.75 -16.10 -11.03
C MET A 1 2.23 -14.82 -10.37
N THR A 2 1.32 -14.07 -9.73
CA THR A 2 1.62 -12.77 -9.11
C THR A 2 2.62 -12.98 -7.98
N ASP A 3 3.70 -12.19 -7.95
CA ASP A 3 4.66 -12.23 -6.85
C ASP A 3 3.91 -11.98 -5.51
N PRO A 4 4.03 -12.86 -4.51
CA PRO A 4 3.25 -12.74 -3.28
C PRO A 4 3.54 -11.44 -2.51
N LYS A 5 4.71 -10.82 -2.72
CA LYS A 5 5.03 -9.51 -2.13
C LYS A 5 4.32 -8.38 -2.89
N ALA A 6 4.17 -8.49 -4.21
CA ALA A 6 3.37 -7.55 -4.98
C ALA A 6 1.88 -7.56 -4.55
N ALA A 7 1.33 -8.75 -4.26
CA ALA A 7 0.00 -8.89 -3.69
C ALA A 7 -0.09 -8.24 -2.30
N GLN A 8 0.87 -8.51 -1.41
CA GLN A 8 0.92 -7.93 -0.07
C GLN A 8 1.07 -6.40 -0.08
N ARG A 9 1.88 -5.85 -0.99
CA ARG A 9 2.02 -4.39 -1.16
C ARG A 9 0.70 -3.75 -1.63
N THR A 10 -0.03 -4.42 -2.51
CA THR A 10 -1.34 -3.99 -3.00
C THR A 10 -2.39 -4.00 -1.90
N ILE A 11 -2.41 -5.04 -1.05
CA ILE A 11 -3.27 -5.12 0.15
C ILE A 11 -3.00 -3.94 1.08
N LEU A 12 -1.72 -3.66 1.38
CA LEU A 12 -1.35 -2.54 2.26
C LEU A 12 -1.71 -1.18 1.65
N ARG A 13 -1.47 -0.97 0.35
CA ARG A 13 -1.94 0.24 -0.36
C ARG A 13 -3.44 0.42 -0.18
N ASN A 14 -4.24 -0.62 -0.43
CA ASN A 14 -5.70 -0.54 -0.34
C ASN A 14 -6.17 -0.24 1.08
N LYS A 15 -5.53 -0.83 2.09
CA LYS A 15 -5.82 -0.54 3.49
C LYS A 15 -5.58 0.94 3.79
N LEU A 16 -4.41 1.48 3.41
CA LEU A 16 -4.10 2.90 3.59
C LEU A 16 -5.07 3.81 2.83
N LEU A 17 -5.42 3.43 1.61
CA LEU A 17 -6.33 4.19 0.76
C LEU A 17 -7.74 4.22 1.34
N GLY A 18 -8.23 3.11 1.87
CA GLY A 18 -9.53 3.06 2.52
C GLY A 18 -9.60 3.90 3.80
N ARG A 19 -8.51 4.02 4.57
CA ARG A 19 -8.47 4.95 5.71
C ARG A 19 -8.58 6.40 5.24
N TRP A 20 -7.81 6.76 4.22
CA TRP A 20 -7.88 8.09 3.61
C TRP A 20 -9.29 8.40 3.08
N ALA A 21 -9.92 7.47 2.37
CA ALA A 21 -11.27 7.65 1.85
C ALA A 21 -12.31 7.74 2.97
N ALA A 22 -12.20 6.91 4.02
CA ALA A 22 -13.06 6.97 5.20
C ALA A 22 -13.01 8.36 5.87
N GLU A 23 -11.82 8.94 6.03
CA GLU A 23 -11.69 10.30 6.56
C GLU A 23 -12.41 11.35 5.69
N ARG A 24 -12.31 11.24 4.36
CA ARG A 24 -13.01 12.16 3.44
C ARG A 24 -14.52 12.00 3.51
N LEU A 25 -14.99 10.77 3.74
CA LEU A 25 -16.40 10.43 3.92
C LEU A 25 -16.94 10.79 5.32
N GLY A 26 -16.09 11.26 6.23
CA GLY A 26 -16.47 11.50 7.63
C GLY A 26 -16.69 10.22 8.45
N ILE A 27 -16.28 9.06 7.93
CA ILE A 27 -16.36 7.77 8.62
C ILE A 27 -15.19 7.69 9.60
N SER A 28 -15.46 7.30 10.84
CA SER A 28 -14.46 7.30 11.93
C SER A 28 -14.54 6.03 12.78
N GLY A 29 -13.49 5.80 13.58
CA GLY A 29 -13.44 4.67 14.52
C GLY A 29 -13.54 3.32 13.83
N ARG A 30 -14.38 2.44 14.37
CA ARG A 30 -14.52 1.06 13.88
C ARG A 30 -15.03 0.99 12.43
N ASP A 31 -15.89 1.90 12.03
CA ASP A 31 -16.45 1.90 10.66
C ASP A 31 -15.38 2.26 9.63
N ALA A 32 -14.42 3.11 9.98
CA ALA A 32 -13.30 3.44 9.12
C ALA A 32 -12.35 2.24 8.93
N ASP A 33 -12.12 1.46 9.99
CA ASP A 33 -11.34 0.23 9.91
C ASP A 33 -12.07 -0.83 9.08
N ILE A 34 -13.39 -0.98 9.22
CA ILE A 34 -14.21 -1.89 8.40
C ILE A 34 -14.12 -1.52 6.91
N TYR A 35 -14.31 -0.24 6.59
CA TYR A 35 -14.22 0.27 5.22
C TYR A 35 -12.82 0.02 4.62
N SER A 36 -11.77 0.32 5.39
CA SER A 36 -10.38 0.08 5.01
C SER A 36 -10.07 -1.39 4.76
N ASP A 37 -10.52 -2.28 5.65
CA ASP A 37 -10.29 -3.71 5.52
C ASP A 37 -11.09 -4.33 4.36
N ALA A 38 -12.27 -3.81 4.04
CA ALA A 38 -13.03 -4.23 2.87
C ALA A 38 -12.24 -3.99 1.57
N LEU A 39 -11.70 -2.78 1.39
CA LEU A 39 -10.86 -2.47 0.22
C LEU A 39 -9.56 -3.28 0.20
N ALA A 40 -8.98 -3.58 1.37
CA ALA A 40 -7.79 -4.41 1.47
C ALA A 40 -8.04 -5.85 0.99
N ARG A 41 -9.19 -6.44 1.36
CA ARG A 41 -9.59 -7.81 0.94
C ARG A 41 -9.82 -7.91 -0.57
N ASP A 42 -10.34 -6.85 -1.17
CA ASP A 42 -10.59 -6.79 -2.61
C ASP A 42 -9.28 -6.88 -3.44
N ALA A 43 -8.11 -6.62 -2.85
CA ALA A 43 -6.81 -6.76 -3.52
C ALA A 43 -6.46 -8.20 -3.94
N VAL A 44 -7.15 -9.21 -3.40
CA VAL A 44 -6.90 -10.63 -3.70
C VAL A 44 -7.45 -11.02 -5.08
N ASP A 45 -8.43 -10.28 -5.59
CA ASP A 45 -9.02 -10.48 -6.92
C ASP A 45 -8.95 -9.19 -7.75
N PRO A 46 -7.75 -8.81 -8.24
CA PRO A 46 -7.53 -7.55 -8.92
C PRO A 46 -8.23 -7.45 -10.28
N GLU A 47 -8.65 -8.57 -10.88
CA GLU A 47 -9.41 -8.55 -12.15
C GLU A 47 -10.89 -8.19 -11.92
N ARG A 48 -11.41 -8.49 -10.73
CA ARG A 48 -12.81 -8.23 -10.36
C ARG A 48 -12.99 -7.00 -9.48
N SER A 49 -11.94 -6.61 -8.76
CA SER A 49 -11.93 -5.47 -7.86
C SER A 49 -11.46 -4.20 -8.56
N ASP A 50 -12.38 -3.24 -8.71
CA ASP A 50 -12.06 -1.86 -9.06
C ASP A 50 -12.20 -0.93 -7.84
N VAL A 51 -11.10 -0.77 -7.10
CA VAL A 51 -11.03 0.07 -5.89
C VAL A 51 -11.22 1.55 -6.23
N PHE A 52 -10.70 2.00 -7.37
CA PHE A 52 -10.85 3.38 -7.81
C PHE A 52 -12.34 3.71 -8.02
N ARG A 53 -13.04 2.85 -8.77
CA ARG A 53 -14.46 3.05 -9.05
C ARG A 53 -15.31 3.03 -7.79
N LYS A 54 -15.02 2.14 -6.84
CA LYS A 54 -15.70 2.09 -5.54
C LYS A 54 -15.58 3.41 -4.78
N ILE A 55 -14.36 3.89 -4.56
CA ILE A 55 -14.13 5.16 -3.85
C ILE A 55 -14.78 6.32 -4.59
N ARG A 56 -14.69 6.35 -5.93
CA ARG A 56 -15.30 7.40 -6.74
C ARG A 56 -16.82 7.45 -6.54
N GLN A 57 -17.48 6.29 -6.54
CA GLN A 57 -18.91 6.15 -6.30
C GLN A 57 -19.31 6.57 -4.88
N ASP A 58 -18.53 6.16 -3.87
CA ASP A 58 -18.79 6.56 -2.48
C ASP A 58 -18.64 8.07 -2.30
N PHE A 59 -17.65 8.68 -2.94
CA PHE A 59 -17.45 10.13 -2.91
C PHE A 59 -18.57 10.88 -3.63
N ASP A 60 -19.04 10.40 -4.79
CA ASP A 60 -20.21 10.96 -5.47
C ASP A 60 -21.46 10.90 -4.58
N ALA A 61 -21.70 9.75 -3.95
CA ALA A 61 -22.86 9.54 -3.08
C ALA A 61 -22.82 10.44 -1.83
N ALA A 62 -21.63 10.71 -1.30
CA ALA A 62 -21.42 11.57 -0.13
C ALA A 62 -21.21 13.06 -0.46
N GLY A 63 -21.15 13.43 -1.75
CA GLY A 63 -20.87 14.81 -2.17
C GLY A 63 -19.43 15.28 -1.88
N VAL A 64 -18.49 14.34 -1.74
CA VAL A 64 -17.07 14.64 -1.52
C VAL A 64 -16.44 15.11 -2.83
N ILE A 65 -15.96 16.35 -2.85
CA ILE A 65 -15.30 16.92 -4.04
C ILE A 65 -13.84 16.47 -4.10
N GLN A 66 -13.59 15.41 -4.86
CA GLN A 66 -12.25 14.93 -5.24
C GLN A 66 -12.28 14.51 -6.71
N SER A 67 -11.33 15.00 -7.51
CA SER A 67 -11.24 14.62 -8.91
C SER A 67 -10.67 13.22 -9.07
N ASP A 68 -10.99 12.59 -10.20
CA ASP A 68 -10.42 11.30 -10.60
C ASP A 68 -8.88 11.31 -10.54
N GLU A 69 -8.26 12.42 -10.97
CA GLU A 69 -6.80 12.58 -10.94
C GLU A 69 -6.26 12.63 -9.51
N GLN A 70 -6.92 13.36 -8.61
CA GLN A 70 -6.53 13.40 -7.20
C GLN A 70 -6.61 12.02 -6.55
N ILE A 71 -7.66 11.26 -6.83
CA ILE A 71 -7.81 9.88 -6.32
C ILE A 71 -6.65 9.01 -6.85
N ARG A 72 -6.33 9.07 -8.15
CA ARG A 72 -5.23 8.29 -8.75
C ARG A 72 -3.86 8.69 -8.23
N GLN A 73 -3.65 9.98 -7.98
CA GLN A 73 -2.43 10.49 -7.38
C GLN A 73 -2.24 9.89 -5.98
N VAL A 74 -3.27 9.94 -5.13
CA VAL A 74 -3.23 9.34 -3.78
C VAL A 74 -2.97 7.83 -3.86
N MET A 75 -3.60 7.11 -4.79
CA MET A 75 -3.33 5.69 -5.01
C MET A 75 -1.84 5.40 -5.31
N THR A 76 -1.23 6.26 -6.12
CA THR A 76 0.19 6.16 -6.51
C THR A 76 1.11 6.45 -5.34
N GLU A 77 0.86 7.55 -4.61
CA GLU A 77 1.61 7.94 -3.42
C GLU A 77 1.56 6.85 -2.34
N LEU A 78 0.37 6.28 -2.11
CA LEU A 78 0.19 5.21 -1.14
C LEU A 78 0.83 3.90 -1.57
N MET A 79 0.99 3.64 -2.88
CA MET A 79 1.74 2.48 -3.37
C MET A 79 3.24 2.60 -3.04
N VAL A 80 3.80 3.81 -3.16
CA VAL A 80 5.18 4.09 -2.74
C VAL A 80 5.31 3.90 -1.22
N LYS A 81 4.41 4.52 -0.45
CA LYS A 81 4.39 4.41 1.01
C LYS A 81 4.27 2.95 1.49
N ALA A 82 3.39 2.16 0.87
CA ALA A 82 3.24 0.74 1.18
C ALA A 82 4.54 -0.05 0.95
N GLY A 83 5.30 0.27 -0.11
CA GLY A 83 6.60 -0.35 -0.36
C GLY A 83 7.63 -0.04 0.71
N ASN A 84 7.68 1.21 1.17
CA ASN A 84 8.62 1.64 2.21
C ASN A 84 8.33 1.02 3.58
N LEU A 85 7.05 0.72 3.86
CA LEU A 85 6.64 0.03 5.08
C LEU A 85 6.94 -1.47 5.08
N MET A 86 7.27 -2.04 3.91
CA MET A 86 7.60 -3.45 3.78
C MET A 86 9.13 -3.61 3.81
N PRO A 87 9.71 -4.25 4.85
CA PRO A 87 11.13 -4.50 4.89
C PRO A 87 11.50 -5.47 3.75
N THR A 88 12.20 -4.97 2.73
CA THR A 88 12.82 -5.81 1.72
C THR A 88 14.10 -6.37 2.31
N LYS A 89 14.08 -7.59 2.83
CA LYS A 89 15.30 -8.36 3.13
C LYS A 89 16.07 -8.66 1.84
N GLN A 90 16.74 -7.66 1.29
CA GLN A 90 17.71 -7.79 0.20
C GLN A 90 18.61 -6.54 0.21
N GLY A 91 19.28 -6.31 1.34
CA GLY A 91 20.27 -5.24 1.53
C GLY A 91 21.41 -5.71 2.42
N ASP A 92 21.12 -6.46 3.48
CA ASP A 92 22.16 -6.83 4.47
C ASP A 92 23.17 -7.91 4.03
N ASN A 93 22.94 -8.64 2.94
CA ASN A 93 23.83 -9.73 2.52
C ASN A 93 25.00 -9.30 1.64
N LEU A 94 24.99 -8.08 1.08
CA LEU A 94 26.11 -7.57 0.29
C LEU A 94 27.17 -6.90 1.19
N ASP A 95 26.75 -6.29 2.30
CA ASP A 95 27.66 -5.70 3.28
C ASP A 95 28.31 -6.74 4.19
N ALA A 96 27.61 -7.82 4.58
CA ALA A 96 28.20 -8.85 5.43
C ALA A 96 29.35 -9.62 4.75
N ALA A 97 29.25 -9.90 3.45
CA ALA A 97 30.32 -10.56 2.68
C ALA A 97 31.50 -9.62 2.42
N ALA A 98 31.25 -8.33 2.16
CA ALA A 98 32.30 -7.33 1.98
C ALA A 98 33.07 -7.05 3.29
N VAL A 99 32.37 -6.96 4.43
CA VAL A 99 33.00 -6.77 5.75
C VAL A 99 33.79 -8.02 6.18
N ALA A 100 33.31 -9.23 5.87
CA ALA A 100 34.04 -10.46 6.18
C ALA A 100 35.36 -10.60 5.38
N LEU A 101 35.37 -10.18 4.12
CA LEU A 101 36.58 -10.16 3.28
C LEU A 101 37.58 -9.08 3.72
N ALA A 102 37.10 -7.89 4.11
CA ALA A 102 37.95 -6.81 4.60
C ALA A 102 38.65 -7.16 5.93
N ARG A 103 38.00 -7.93 6.81
CA ARG A 103 38.56 -8.30 8.11
C ARG A 103 39.74 -9.28 8.00
N ASN A 104 39.84 -10.05 6.93
CA ASN A 104 40.91 -11.05 6.72
C ASN A 104 42.15 -10.46 6.02
N LEU A 105 42.03 -9.27 5.43
CA LEU A 105 43.12 -8.55 4.76
C LEU A 105 43.87 -7.58 5.68
N MET A 106 43.29 -7.23 6.83
CA MET A 106 43.84 -6.25 7.77
C MET A 106 44.53 -6.87 9.00
N SER A 107 44.76 -8.20 9.00
CA SER A 107 45.44 -8.94 10.06
C SER A 107 46.63 -9.77 9.55
N ARG A 108 47.35 -9.26 8.55
CA ARG A 108 48.68 -9.75 8.16
C ARG A 108 49.74 -8.70 8.49
#